data_AF-A0A9W8DI76-F1
#
_entry.id   AF-A0A9W8DI76-F1
#
_cell.length_a   1.000
_cell.length_b   1.000
_cell.length_c   1.000
_cell.angle_alpha   90.00
_cell.angle_beta   90.00
_cell.angle_gamma   90.00
#
_symmetry.space_group_name_H-M   'P 1'
#
loop_
_entity.id
_entity.type
_entity.pdbx_description
1 polymer ?
#
loop_
_entity_poly.entity_id
_entity_poly.type
_entity_poly.pdbx_seq_one_letter_code
_entity_poly.pdbx_strand_id
1 'polypeptide(L)'
;MKDTGSGEDNNVAPSIYSYVSRPGSHRYKNAKKGLPFNLMIVGEPGLGCSTFLNTLCERTVISPSEPPNPEQAHIAVPMQFKHYSVDMEEDGMKIILNIIDTPGFASGTDNETCFNQIQEYLESQFDDVLAEENRIKRNPKFKDSRVHAVLYFINPTGHSLREMDIELMRKLGMRANVIPVIGRADSLTPRELVLFKQRIMNDIQEYNIPVFNFPDSNEDDDEETVEENAELRAMMPFAVVGCEEVINEDGRPVRVRSYPWGTVQVDNDEHSDFDRLRYVLLNSHIGDLRDQTQNAIYELYRTEKLSASESAAQPIAAHPQVAA
;
A
#
# COMPACT_ATOMS: atom_id res chain seq x y z
N MET A 1 42.82 27.99 -8.81
CA MET A 1 41.60 28.10 -9.64
C MET A 1 41.00 26.69 -9.72
N LYS A 2 39.72 26.39 -9.40
CA LYS A 2 38.45 27.03 -9.80
C LYS A 2 38.27 27.10 -11.32
N ASP A 3 37.12 26.96 -11.96
CA ASP A 3 35.78 26.36 -11.68
C ASP A 3 35.30 25.97 -13.12
N THR A 4 34.50 24.93 -13.45
CA THR A 4 33.58 24.05 -12.71
C THR A 4 33.36 22.75 -13.53
N GLY A 5 32.69 21.72 -12.98
CA GLY A 5 32.09 20.62 -13.77
C GLY A 5 30.63 20.91 -14.11
N SER A 6 30.18 20.57 -15.31
CA SER A 6 28.78 20.72 -15.75
C SER A 6 27.90 19.64 -15.13
N GLY A 7 27.00 20.02 -14.22
CA GLY A 7 25.90 19.16 -13.80
C GLY A 7 24.82 19.11 -14.88
N GLU A 8 24.24 17.94 -15.10
CA GLU A 8 23.04 17.79 -15.92
C GLU A 8 21.83 18.25 -15.09
N ASP A 9 21.26 19.40 -15.45
CA ASP A 9 20.00 19.87 -14.88
C ASP A 9 18.86 18.94 -15.33
N ASN A 10 18.48 18.00 -14.46
CA ASN A 10 17.27 17.20 -14.62
C ASN A 10 16.05 18.12 -14.56
N ASN A 11 15.61 18.56 -15.74
CA ASN A 11 14.47 19.46 -15.92
C ASN A 11 13.14 18.69 -15.71
N VAL A 12 12.82 18.42 -14.45
CA VAL A 12 11.57 17.77 -14.04
C VAL A 12 10.39 18.70 -14.36
N ALA A 13 9.41 18.19 -15.12
CA ALA A 13 8.19 18.93 -15.38
C ALA A 13 7.42 19.19 -14.06
N PRO A 14 6.84 20.38 -13.85
CA PRO A 14 6.09 20.67 -12.64
C PRO A 14 4.85 19.77 -12.56
N SER A 15 4.61 19.16 -11.40
CA SER A 15 3.42 18.33 -11.18
C SER A 15 2.13 19.14 -11.34
N ILE A 16 1.13 18.52 -11.95
CA ILE A 16 -0.13 19.16 -12.36
C ILE A 16 -0.97 19.67 -11.18
N TYR A 17 -0.76 19.12 -9.99
CA TYR A 17 -1.49 19.45 -8.76
C TYR A 17 -1.00 20.73 -8.06
N SER A 18 0.04 21.41 -8.58
CA SER A 18 0.73 22.54 -7.92
C SER A 18 -0.03 23.87 -7.83
N TYR A 19 -1.35 23.89 -8.01
CA TYR A 19 -2.20 25.09 -8.02
C TYR A 19 -3.39 25.02 -7.03
N VAL A 20 -3.19 25.48 -5.78
CA VAL A 20 -3.94 26.57 -5.10
C VAL A 20 -3.79 26.54 -3.55
N SER A 21 -3.32 27.69 -3.00
CA SER A 21 -3.49 28.29 -1.66
C SER A 21 -3.63 27.50 -0.32
N ARG A 22 -2.90 28.00 0.70
CA ARG A 22 -2.84 27.56 2.12
C ARG A 22 -4.00 28.08 2.99
N PRO A 23 -4.34 27.42 4.13
CA PRO A 23 -3.79 27.83 5.45
C PRO A 23 -3.53 26.66 6.45
N GLY A 24 -2.99 26.93 7.65
CA GLY A 24 -2.98 25.98 8.80
C GLY A 24 -1.64 25.84 9.56
N SER A 25 -1.55 26.36 10.79
CA SER A 25 -0.27 26.65 11.48
C SER A 25 0.43 25.50 12.24
N HIS A 26 0.09 24.23 12.00
CA HIS A 26 0.71 23.09 12.72
C HIS A 26 1.50 22.09 11.86
N ARG A 27 1.17 21.90 10.57
CA ARG A 27 1.95 21.00 9.68
C ARG A 27 3.39 21.49 9.42
N TYR A 28 3.65 22.80 9.54
CA TYR A 28 4.88 23.45 9.07
C TYR A 28 6.17 23.10 9.84
N LYS A 29 6.10 22.47 11.02
CA LYS A 29 7.30 22.05 11.77
C LYS A 29 7.88 20.71 11.28
N ASN A 30 7.06 19.86 10.66
CA ASN A 30 7.52 18.59 10.09
C ASN A 30 8.10 18.77 8.66
N ALA A 31 7.74 19.83 7.93
CA ALA A 31 8.12 20.07 6.52
C ALA A 31 9.64 20.07 6.20
N LYS A 32 10.54 20.05 7.20
CA LYS A 32 12.00 19.91 7.00
C LYS A 32 12.55 18.48 7.10
N LYS A 33 11.76 17.53 7.61
CA LYS A 33 12.08 16.09 7.58
C LYS A 33 10.95 15.40 6.84
N GLY A 34 11.22 14.85 5.67
CA GLY A 34 10.20 14.17 4.88
C GLY A 34 9.52 13.06 5.68
N LEU A 35 8.20 12.93 5.52
CA LEU A 35 7.38 11.96 6.22
C LEU A 35 7.64 10.56 5.64
N PRO A 36 8.22 9.60 6.39
CA PRO A 36 8.41 8.26 5.87
C PRO A 36 7.06 7.54 5.79
N PHE A 37 6.75 7.02 4.61
CA PHE A 37 5.55 6.23 4.36
C PHE A 37 5.90 4.94 3.61
N ASN A 38 5.77 3.81 4.30
CA ASN A 38 6.07 2.49 3.76
C ASN A 38 4.78 1.85 3.23
N LEU A 39 4.70 1.67 1.91
CA LEU A 39 3.57 1.11 1.18
C LEU A 39 3.98 -0.25 0.60
N MET A 40 3.24 -1.30 0.91
CA MET A 40 3.43 -2.62 0.31
C MET A 40 2.36 -2.85 -0.75
N ILE A 41 2.72 -3.49 -1.86
CA ILE A 41 1.76 -3.90 -2.88
C ILE A 41 1.82 -5.41 -3.05
N VAL A 42 0.64 -6.02 -2.97
CA VAL A 42 0.42 -7.46 -3.13
C VAL A 42 -0.64 -7.64 -4.21
N GLY A 43 -0.37 -8.52 -5.18
CA GLY A 43 -1.25 -8.74 -6.31
C GLY A 43 -0.65 -9.71 -7.32
N GLU A 44 -1.51 -10.38 -8.09
CA GLU A 44 -1.06 -11.33 -9.09
C GLU A 44 -0.30 -10.67 -10.25
N PRO A 45 0.70 -11.37 -10.85
CA PRO A 45 1.42 -10.88 -12.01
C PRO A 45 0.45 -10.59 -13.16
N GLY A 46 0.60 -9.39 -13.72
CA GLY A 46 -0.25 -8.90 -14.80
C GLY A 46 -1.33 -7.92 -14.36
N LEU A 47 -1.70 -7.81 -13.07
CA LEU A 47 -2.75 -6.87 -12.63
C LEU A 47 -2.42 -5.38 -12.78
N GLY A 48 -1.21 -5.05 -13.20
CA GLY A 48 -0.76 -3.68 -13.42
C GLY A 48 -0.18 -3.03 -12.17
N CYS A 49 0.13 -3.78 -11.11
CA CYS A 49 0.74 -3.27 -9.86
C CYS A 49 1.95 -2.36 -10.12
N SER A 50 2.90 -2.79 -10.95
CA SER A 50 4.08 -1.99 -11.33
C SER A 50 3.72 -0.75 -12.17
N THR A 51 2.71 -0.85 -13.04
CA THR A 51 2.18 0.25 -13.85
C THR A 51 1.50 1.30 -12.98
N PHE A 52 0.68 0.86 -12.01
CA PHE A 52 0.07 1.70 -10.98
C PHE A 52 1.14 2.43 -10.18
N LEU A 53 2.22 1.76 -9.74
CA LEU A 53 3.32 2.40 -9.02
C LEU A 53 4.03 3.48 -9.83
N ASN A 54 4.29 3.22 -11.10
CA ASN A 54 4.88 4.22 -12.01
C ASN A 54 3.92 5.42 -12.21
N THR A 55 2.61 5.17 -12.26
CA THR A 55 1.57 6.20 -12.35
C THR A 55 1.51 7.04 -11.06
N LEU A 56 1.53 6.38 -9.90
CA LEU A 56 1.51 6.99 -8.56
C LEU A 56 2.73 7.88 -8.33
N CYS A 57 3.92 7.41 -8.71
CA CYS A 57 5.17 8.15 -8.51
C CYS A 57 5.47 9.20 -9.61
N GLU A 58 4.60 9.35 -10.61
CA GLU A 58 4.80 10.19 -11.81
C GLU A 58 6.11 9.93 -12.58
N ARG A 59 6.71 8.75 -12.37
CA ARG A 59 8.03 8.38 -12.90
C ARG A 59 8.17 6.87 -12.99
N THR A 60 9.02 6.39 -13.90
CA THR A 60 9.36 4.96 -14.00
C THR A 60 10.25 4.55 -12.81
N VAL A 61 9.62 4.09 -11.73
CA VAL A 61 10.29 3.50 -10.56
C VAL A 61 10.59 2.02 -10.79
N ILE A 62 9.66 1.32 -11.43
CA ILE A 62 9.79 -0.09 -11.80
C ILE A 62 9.86 -0.17 -13.33
N SER A 63 11.02 -0.54 -13.86
CA SER A 63 11.15 -0.90 -15.27
C SER A 63 10.27 -2.11 -15.59
N PRO A 64 9.60 -2.16 -16.76
CA PRO A 64 8.89 -3.35 -17.21
C PRO A 64 9.81 -4.58 -17.13
N SER A 65 9.28 -5.71 -16.63
CA SER A 65 10.06 -6.95 -16.65
C SER A 65 10.40 -7.30 -18.09
N GLU A 66 11.68 -7.61 -18.35
CA GLU A 66 12.05 -8.26 -19.60
C GLU A 66 11.25 -9.55 -19.75
N PRO A 67 10.84 -9.93 -20.98
CA PRO A 67 10.14 -11.17 -21.21
C PRO A 67 11.02 -12.33 -20.74
N PRO A 68 10.48 -13.30 -19.96
CA PRO A 68 11.28 -14.39 -19.45
C PRO A 68 11.92 -15.15 -20.61
N ASN A 69 13.22 -15.37 -20.54
CA ASN A 69 13.96 -16.10 -21.56
C ASN A 69 13.24 -17.46 -21.80
N PRO A 70 12.84 -17.81 -23.04
CA PRO A 70 12.00 -18.99 -23.30
C PRO A 70 12.61 -20.31 -22.79
N GLU A 71 13.94 -20.38 -22.63
CA GLU A 71 14.62 -21.53 -22.02
C GLU A 71 14.37 -21.65 -20.50
N GLN A 72 14.10 -20.55 -19.81
CA GLN A 72 13.90 -20.48 -18.35
C GLN A 72 12.43 -20.28 -17.94
N ALA A 73 11.53 -20.00 -18.89
CA ALA A 73 10.10 -19.74 -18.63
C ALA A 73 9.34 -20.92 -17.96
N HIS A 74 9.93 -22.13 -17.94
CA HIS A 74 9.38 -23.30 -17.26
C HIS A 74 9.75 -23.37 -15.76
N ILE A 75 10.61 -22.47 -15.27
CA ILE A 75 11.09 -22.43 -13.90
C ILE A 75 10.24 -21.39 -13.14
N ALA A 76 9.52 -21.81 -12.11
CA ALA A 76 8.82 -20.89 -11.22
C ALA A 76 9.85 -19.98 -10.53
N VAL A 77 9.75 -18.67 -10.76
CA VAL A 77 10.59 -17.68 -10.10
C VAL A 77 10.11 -17.57 -8.64
N PRO A 78 10.97 -17.81 -7.63
CA PRO A 78 10.55 -17.69 -6.25
C PRO A 78 10.17 -16.23 -5.95
N MET A 79 9.15 -16.04 -5.12
CA MET A 79 8.75 -14.73 -4.66
C MET A 79 9.92 -14.00 -3.98
N GLN A 80 10.10 -12.73 -4.31
CA GLN A 80 11.17 -11.88 -3.77
C GLN A 80 10.62 -10.50 -3.42
N PHE A 81 11.02 -9.95 -2.29
CA PHE A 81 10.70 -8.56 -1.93
C PHE A 81 11.66 -7.61 -2.65
N LYS A 82 11.10 -6.61 -3.35
CA LYS A 82 11.87 -5.52 -3.95
C LYS A 82 11.51 -4.21 -3.27
N HIS A 83 12.53 -3.48 -2.83
CA HIS A 83 12.37 -2.20 -2.14
C HIS A 83 12.74 -1.05 -3.06
N TYR A 84 11.84 -0.10 -3.22
CA TYR A 84 12.06 1.16 -3.93
C TYR A 84 11.85 2.32 -2.96
N SER A 85 12.62 3.39 -3.07
CA SER A 85 12.49 4.57 -2.22
C SER A 85 12.36 5.81 -3.09
N VAL A 86 11.32 6.60 -2.82
CA VAL A 86 10.82 7.65 -3.70
C VAL A 86 10.52 8.89 -2.87
N ASP A 87 11.42 9.88 -2.94
CA ASP A 87 11.14 11.22 -2.41
C ASP A 87 10.11 11.92 -3.33
N MET A 88 9.01 12.38 -2.74
CA MET A 88 7.90 13.11 -3.36
C MET A 88 7.59 14.40 -2.58
N GLU A 89 6.91 15.35 -3.21
CA GLU A 89 6.42 16.57 -2.56
C GLU A 89 4.99 16.84 -3.01
N GLU A 90 4.04 16.74 -2.07
CA GLU A 90 2.59 16.90 -2.27
C GLU A 90 2.08 17.96 -1.30
N ASP A 91 1.34 18.97 -1.77
CA ASP A 91 0.85 20.12 -0.98
C ASP A 91 1.91 20.82 -0.08
N GLY A 92 3.18 20.77 -0.49
CA GLY A 92 4.32 21.30 0.27
C GLY A 92 4.74 20.42 1.47
N MET A 93 4.18 19.23 1.61
CA MET A 93 4.70 18.16 2.46
C MET A 93 5.65 17.28 1.65
N LYS A 94 6.88 17.11 2.15
CA LYS A 94 7.82 16.13 1.59
C LYS A 94 7.49 14.74 2.14
N ILE A 95 7.31 13.76 1.27
CA ILE A 95 6.99 12.38 1.61
C ILE A 95 8.15 11.50 1.12
N ILE A 96 8.60 10.58 1.96
CA ILE A 96 9.62 9.58 1.61
C ILE A 96 8.85 8.26 1.47
N LEU A 97 8.36 8.01 0.27
CA LEU A 97 7.55 6.83 -0.06
C LEU A 97 8.49 5.64 -0.29
N ASN A 98 8.45 4.66 0.62
CA ASN A 98 9.16 3.39 0.45
C ASN A 98 8.16 2.34 -0.02
N ILE A 99 8.36 1.84 -1.24
CA ILE A 99 7.50 0.85 -1.87
C ILE A 99 8.13 -0.52 -1.70
N ILE A 100 7.33 -1.49 -1.24
CA ILE A 100 7.67 -2.90 -1.17
C ILE A 100 6.82 -3.64 -2.19
N ASP A 101 7.45 -4.05 -3.29
CA ASP A 101 6.84 -4.85 -4.36
C ASP A 101 7.09 -6.34 -4.12
N THR A 102 6.11 -7.18 -4.45
CA THR A 102 6.15 -8.65 -4.28
C THR A 102 6.03 -9.39 -5.62
N PRO A 103 6.99 -9.23 -6.56
CA PRO A 103 7.01 -10.01 -7.79
C PRO A 103 7.11 -11.52 -7.50
N GLY A 104 6.39 -12.31 -8.29
CA GLY A 104 6.32 -13.76 -8.14
C GLY A 104 5.19 -14.25 -7.21
N PHE A 105 4.44 -13.34 -6.56
CA PHE A 105 3.22 -13.70 -5.84
C PHE A 105 2.23 -14.46 -6.75
N ALA A 106 1.57 -15.49 -6.21
CA ALA A 106 0.59 -16.34 -6.92
C ALA A 106 1.05 -17.02 -8.23
N SER A 107 2.35 -17.04 -8.52
CA SER A 107 2.90 -17.71 -9.73
C SER A 107 3.23 -19.19 -9.51
N GLY A 108 3.13 -19.68 -8.28
CA GLY A 108 3.37 -21.07 -7.89
C GLY A 108 2.11 -21.95 -7.91
N THR A 109 2.33 -23.26 -7.96
CA THR A 109 1.25 -24.26 -7.74
C THR A 109 0.86 -24.35 -6.26
N ASP A 110 1.83 -24.18 -5.36
CA ASP A 110 1.61 -23.94 -3.95
C ASP A 110 1.80 -22.44 -3.68
N ASN A 111 0.80 -21.83 -3.04
CA ASN A 111 0.79 -20.42 -2.68
C ASN A 111 0.74 -20.20 -1.16
N GLU A 112 0.57 -21.26 -0.35
CA GLU A 112 0.58 -21.17 1.11
C GLU A 112 1.96 -20.66 1.60
N THR A 113 3.03 -21.14 0.98
CA THR A 113 4.39 -20.65 1.21
C THR A 113 4.55 -19.16 0.93
N CYS A 114 3.88 -18.61 -0.09
CA CYS A 114 3.91 -17.18 -0.39
C CYS A 114 3.18 -16.36 0.68
N PHE A 115 2.05 -16.85 1.22
CA PHE A 115 1.31 -16.15 2.29
C PHE A 115 2.14 -16.06 3.56
N ASN A 116 2.79 -17.18 3.93
CA ASN A 116 3.65 -17.24 5.12
C ASN A 116 4.87 -16.34 4.95
N GLN A 117 5.51 -16.30 3.77
CA GLN A 117 6.61 -15.37 3.49
C GLN A 117 6.21 -13.89 3.63
N ILE A 118 5.01 -13.51 3.18
CA ILE A 118 4.50 -12.14 3.35
C ILE A 118 4.26 -11.82 4.82
N GLN A 119 3.64 -12.74 5.58
CA GLN A 119 3.40 -12.55 7.00
C GLN A 119 4.72 -12.46 7.79
N GLU A 120 5.66 -13.37 7.56
CA GLU A 120 7.00 -13.36 8.17
C GLU A 120 7.75 -12.06 7.87
N TYR A 121 7.63 -11.52 6.64
CA TYR A 121 8.21 -10.23 6.29
C TYR A 121 7.64 -9.07 7.11
N LEU A 122 6.30 -9.00 7.27
CA LEU A 122 5.63 -7.98 8.09
C LEU A 122 6.01 -8.10 9.57
N GLU A 123 5.96 -9.32 10.12
CA GLU A 123 6.33 -9.60 11.51
C GLU A 123 7.82 -9.31 11.77
N SER A 124 8.70 -9.58 10.81
CA SER A 124 10.12 -9.19 10.87
C SER A 124 10.31 -7.67 10.97
N GLN A 125 9.50 -6.86 10.27
CA GLN A 125 9.60 -5.39 10.40
C GLN A 125 9.18 -4.93 11.81
N PHE A 126 8.17 -5.57 12.41
CA PHE A 126 7.78 -5.26 13.79
C PHE A 126 8.80 -5.74 14.82
N ASP A 127 9.41 -6.92 14.62
CA ASP A 127 10.47 -7.45 15.49
C ASP A 127 11.72 -6.56 15.45
N ASP A 128 12.10 -6.00 14.29
CA ASP A 128 13.22 -5.03 14.19
C ASP A 128 12.95 -3.74 14.99
N VAL A 129 11.73 -3.19 14.92
CA VAL A 129 11.35 -2.02 15.73
C VAL A 129 11.33 -2.36 17.22
N LEU A 130 10.71 -3.49 17.60
CA LEU A 130 10.64 -3.95 18.98
C LEU A 130 12.04 -4.21 19.57
N ALA A 131 12.96 -4.78 18.78
CA ALA A 131 14.34 -4.98 19.16
C ALA A 131 15.10 -3.66 19.37
N GLU A 132 14.82 -2.61 18.58
CA GLU A 132 15.39 -1.28 18.78
C GLU A 132 14.76 -0.56 20.00
N GLU A 133 13.45 -0.66 20.21
CA GLU A 133 12.77 -0.10 21.39
C GLU A 133 13.33 -0.67 22.70
N ASN A 134 13.63 -1.97 22.72
CA ASN A 134 14.19 -2.69 23.87
C ASN A 134 15.68 -2.39 24.13
N ARG A 135 16.40 -1.70 23.22
CA ARG A 135 17.81 -1.32 23.45
C ARG A 135 17.95 -0.21 24.48
N ILE A 136 18.80 -0.44 25.48
CA ILE A 136 19.17 0.55 26.52
C ILE A 136 19.76 1.83 25.90
N LYS A 137 20.51 1.71 24.80
CA LYS A 137 21.03 2.82 24.01
C LYS A 137 20.41 2.80 22.61
N ARG A 138 19.25 3.44 22.48
CA ARG A 138 18.51 3.58 21.21
C ARG A 138 19.30 4.42 20.20
N ASN A 139 19.27 4.03 18.94
CA ASN A 139 19.88 4.74 17.83
C ASN A 139 18.95 5.87 17.34
N PRO A 140 19.30 7.16 17.49
CA PRO A 140 18.47 8.28 17.04
C PRO A 140 18.39 8.42 15.51
N LYS A 141 19.07 7.54 14.75
CA LYS A 141 19.00 7.43 13.29
C LYS A 141 18.30 6.16 12.81
N PHE A 142 17.67 5.39 13.69
CA PHE A 142 16.86 4.25 13.28
C PHE A 142 15.76 4.70 12.31
N LYS A 143 15.58 3.95 11.22
CA LYS A 143 14.54 4.22 10.21
C LYS A 143 13.37 3.27 10.49
N ASP A 144 12.17 3.82 10.58
CA ASP A 144 10.95 3.04 10.69
C ASP A 144 10.67 2.32 9.38
N SER A 145 10.73 0.98 9.39
CA SER A 145 10.51 0.10 8.25
C SER A 145 9.14 -0.59 8.26
N ARG A 146 8.28 -0.30 9.25
CA ARG A 146 6.95 -0.91 9.38
C ARG A 146 6.06 -0.51 8.21
N VAL A 147 5.38 -1.48 7.62
CA VAL A 147 4.43 -1.25 6.52
C VAL A 147 3.19 -0.55 7.08
N HIS A 148 2.85 0.64 6.58
CA HIS A 148 1.68 1.39 7.05
C HIS A 148 0.40 1.04 6.30
N ALA A 149 0.53 0.58 5.05
CA ALA A 149 -0.58 0.18 4.20
C ALA A 149 -0.15 -0.92 3.23
N VAL A 150 -1.05 -1.87 2.97
CA VAL A 150 -0.92 -2.91 1.94
C VAL A 150 -2.02 -2.68 0.91
N LEU A 151 -1.65 -2.35 -0.33
CA LEU A 151 -2.59 -2.38 -1.45
C LEU A 151 -2.74 -3.82 -1.92
N TYR A 152 -3.96 -4.33 -1.83
CA TYR A 152 -4.28 -5.69 -2.27
C TYR A 152 -5.02 -5.65 -3.61
N PHE A 153 -4.33 -6.03 -4.69
CA PHE A 153 -4.88 -6.02 -6.04
C PHE A 153 -5.69 -7.29 -6.30
N ILE A 154 -7.01 -7.12 -6.41
CA ILE A 154 -8.01 -8.14 -6.72
C ILE A 154 -8.14 -8.27 -8.24
N ASN A 155 -8.26 -9.50 -8.73
CA ASN A 155 -8.50 -9.77 -10.14
C ASN A 155 -9.91 -9.31 -10.59
N PRO A 156 -10.07 -8.65 -11.75
CA PRO A 156 -11.36 -8.24 -12.29
C PRO A 156 -12.09 -9.43 -12.93
N THR A 157 -12.46 -10.44 -12.13
CA THR A 157 -13.16 -11.64 -12.60
C THR A 157 -14.65 -11.41 -12.86
N GLY A 158 -15.22 -10.35 -12.28
CA GLY A 158 -16.67 -10.07 -12.33
C GLY A 158 -17.52 -10.99 -11.45
N HIS A 159 -16.92 -11.91 -10.67
CA HIS A 159 -17.63 -12.87 -9.81
C HIS A 159 -17.57 -12.46 -8.32
N SER A 160 -17.07 -13.33 -7.44
CA SER A 160 -16.79 -13.09 -6.02
C SER A 160 -15.28 -12.97 -5.80
N LEU A 161 -14.85 -12.67 -4.58
CA LEU A 161 -13.48 -12.95 -4.15
C LEU A 161 -13.15 -14.44 -4.30
N ARG A 162 -11.88 -14.74 -4.57
CA ARG A 162 -11.38 -16.12 -4.60
C ARG A 162 -11.00 -16.56 -3.20
N GLU A 163 -11.10 -17.85 -2.90
CA GLU A 163 -10.72 -18.43 -1.60
C GLU A 163 -9.29 -18.03 -1.19
N MET A 164 -8.37 -18.00 -2.16
CA MET A 164 -6.99 -17.55 -2.00
C MET A 164 -6.90 -16.08 -1.53
N ASP A 165 -7.70 -15.19 -2.12
CA ASP A 165 -7.72 -13.77 -1.79
C ASP A 165 -8.30 -13.57 -0.37
N ILE A 166 -9.36 -14.30 -0.04
CA ILE A 166 -10.01 -14.27 1.28
C ILE A 166 -9.02 -14.72 2.37
N GLU A 167 -8.31 -15.83 2.17
CA GLU A 167 -7.36 -16.33 3.17
C GLU A 167 -6.20 -15.35 3.38
N LEU A 168 -5.62 -14.84 2.30
CA LEU A 168 -4.47 -13.93 2.37
C LEU A 168 -4.86 -12.56 2.94
N MET A 169 -5.95 -11.95 2.49
CA MET A 169 -6.43 -10.68 3.06
C MET A 169 -6.73 -10.82 4.56
N ARG A 170 -7.28 -11.96 4.99
CA ARG A 170 -7.54 -12.24 6.42
C ARG A 170 -6.24 -12.38 7.22
N LYS A 171 -5.22 -13.06 6.70
CA LYS A 171 -3.88 -13.15 7.33
C LYS A 171 -3.20 -11.78 7.40
N LEU A 172 -3.26 -11.00 6.31
CA LEU A 172 -2.65 -9.68 6.20
C LEU A 172 -3.29 -8.63 7.13
N GLY A 173 -4.61 -8.60 7.20
CA GLY A 173 -5.34 -7.58 7.99
C GLY A 173 -5.13 -7.66 9.51
N MET A 174 -4.57 -8.78 10.01
CA MET A 174 -4.11 -8.89 11.40
C MET A 174 -2.75 -8.22 11.67
N ARG A 175 -2.02 -7.83 10.61
CA ARG A 175 -0.63 -7.35 10.66
C ARG A 175 -0.36 -6.08 9.83
N ALA A 176 -1.31 -5.62 9.01
CA ALA A 176 -1.20 -4.37 8.26
C ALA A 176 -2.59 -3.83 7.85
N ASN A 177 -2.67 -2.54 7.55
CA ASN A 177 -3.87 -1.92 6.98
C ASN A 177 -4.05 -2.37 5.51
N VAL A 178 -5.00 -3.29 5.25
CA VAL A 178 -5.26 -3.81 3.90
C VAL A 178 -6.28 -2.96 3.17
N ILE A 179 -5.90 -2.35 2.05
CA ILE A 179 -6.79 -1.59 1.17
C ILE A 179 -7.04 -2.44 -0.08
N PRO A 180 -8.23 -3.07 -0.25
CA PRO A 180 -8.60 -3.77 -1.47
C PRO A 180 -8.76 -2.82 -2.66
N VAL A 181 -8.13 -3.18 -3.78
CA VAL A 181 -8.11 -2.44 -5.04
C VAL A 181 -8.41 -3.41 -6.18
N ILE A 182 -9.35 -3.10 -7.08
CA ILE A 182 -9.59 -3.86 -8.31
C ILE A 182 -8.59 -3.40 -9.35
N GLY A 183 -7.68 -4.30 -9.75
CA GLY A 183 -6.72 -4.04 -10.84
C GLY A 183 -7.39 -4.16 -12.22
N ARG A 184 -6.89 -3.40 -13.21
CA ARG A 184 -7.42 -3.37 -14.59
C ARG A 184 -8.95 -3.20 -14.65
N ALA A 185 -9.48 -2.20 -13.92
CA ALA A 185 -10.91 -1.93 -13.87
C ALA A 185 -11.57 -1.72 -15.25
N ASP A 186 -10.79 -1.25 -16.22
CA ASP A 186 -11.11 -1.10 -17.65
C ASP A 186 -11.42 -2.42 -18.38
N SER A 187 -11.21 -3.57 -17.74
CA SER A 187 -11.62 -4.89 -18.24
C SER A 187 -13.09 -5.21 -17.98
N LEU A 188 -13.78 -4.43 -17.14
CA LEU A 188 -15.19 -4.62 -16.77
C LEU A 188 -16.05 -3.48 -17.33
N THR A 189 -17.30 -3.76 -17.71
CA THR A 189 -18.25 -2.68 -17.98
C THR A 189 -18.66 -1.96 -16.68
N PRO A 190 -19.08 -0.68 -16.72
CA PRO A 190 -19.50 0.04 -15.50
C PRO A 190 -20.59 -0.68 -14.70
N ARG A 191 -21.50 -1.40 -15.38
CA ARG A 191 -22.54 -2.21 -14.74
C ARG A 191 -21.97 -3.44 -14.03
N GLU A 192 -20.99 -4.11 -14.62
CA GLU A 192 -20.31 -5.25 -14.00
C GLU A 192 -19.44 -4.80 -12.83
N LEU A 193 -18.77 -3.65 -12.96
CA LEU A 193 -17.95 -3.07 -11.90
C LEU A 193 -18.77 -2.78 -10.63
N VAL A 194 -19.94 -2.15 -10.75
CA VAL A 194 -20.84 -1.90 -9.60
C VAL A 194 -21.29 -3.22 -8.94
N LEU A 195 -21.68 -4.22 -9.73
CA LEU A 195 -22.05 -5.54 -9.21
C LEU A 195 -20.86 -6.27 -8.56
N PHE A 196 -19.65 -6.07 -9.09
CA PHE A 196 -18.43 -6.69 -8.59
C PHE A 196 -17.96 -6.05 -7.27
N LYS A 197 -17.97 -4.71 -7.17
CA LYS A 197 -17.74 -3.99 -5.91
C LYS A 197 -18.71 -4.46 -4.82
N GLN A 198 -20.01 -4.57 -5.12
CA GLN A 198 -21.01 -5.07 -4.17
C GLN A 198 -20.73 -6.51 -3.71
N ARG A 199 -20.34 -7.41 -4.62
CA ARG A 199 -19.98 -8.80 -4.26
C ARG A 199 -18.74 -8.85 -3.37
N ILE A 200 -17.66 -8.15 -3.72
CA ILE A 200 -16.45 -8.08 -2.91
C ILE A 200 -16.76 -7.55 -1.51
N MET A 201 -17.56 -6.49 -1.38
CA MET A 201 -17.91 -5.94 -0.06
C MET A 201 -18.79 -6.89 0.76
N ASN A 202 -19.71 -7.63 0.13
CA ASN A 202 -20.47 -8.68 0.81
C ASN A 202 -19.55 -9.82 1.28
N ASP A 203 -18.62 -10.29 0.44
CA ASP A 203 -17.65 -11.33 0.79
C ASP A 203 -16.76 -10.90 1.97
N ILE A 204 -16.25 -9.65 1.94
CA ILE A 204 -15.46 -9.05 3.03
C ILE A 204 -16.22 -9.07 4.36
N GLN A 205 -17.52 -8.74 4.34
CA GLN A 205 -18.39 -8.76 5.52
C GLN A 205 -18.70 -10.20 5.99
N GLU A 206 -19.06 -11.11 5.08
CA GLU A 206 -19.41 -12.50 5.40
C GLU A 206 -18.21 -13.25 6.02
N TYR A 207 -17.02 -13.11 5.41
CA TYR A 207 -15.80 -13.74 5.91
C TYR A 207 -15.09 -12.95 7.03
N ASN A 208 -15.66 -11.81 7.45
CA ASN A 208 -15.13 -10.92 8.50
C ASN A 208 -13.64 -10.55 8.26
N ILE A 209 -13.33 -10.13 7.03
CA ILE A 209 -11.96 -9.79 6.63
C ILE A 209 -11.59 -8.40 7.21
N PRO A 210 -10.53 -8.29 8.04
CA PRO A 210 -10.09 -7.01 8.58
C PRO A 210 -9.39 -6.17 7.50
N VAL A 211 -10.17 -5.45 6.70
CA VAL A 211 -9.69 -4.41 5.78
C VAL A 211 -9.58 -3.06 6.51
N PHE A 212 -8.78 -2.15 5.96
CA PHE A 212 -8.79 -0.76 6.38
C PHE A 212 -10.16 -0.15 6.09
N ASN A 213 -10.87 0.22 7.14
CA ASN A 213 -12.09 1.02 7.07
C ASN A 213 -11.73 2.45 7.46
N PHE A 214 -12.20 3.43 6.70
CA PHE A 214 -12.07 4.83 7.09
C PHE A 214 -12.82 5.03 8.41
N PRO A 215 -12.26 5.78 9.37
CA PRO A 215 -12.86 5.92 10.69
C PRO A 215 -14.29 6.46 10.60
N ASP A 216 -15.17 5.91 11.45
CA ASP A 216 -16.45 6.55 11.72
C ASP A 216 -16.18 7.89 12.40
N SER A 217 -16.87 8.93 11.93
CA SER A 217 -16.73 10.31 12.37
C SER A 217 -16.81 10.45 13.89
N ASN A 218 -15.81 11.10 14.49
CA ASN A 218 -15.82 11.49 15.89
C ASN A 218 -16.80 12.64 16.12
N GLU A 219 -17.22 12.86 17.37
CA GLU A 219 -18.05 14.02 17.75
C GLU A 219 -17.34 15.38 17.55
N ASP A 220 -16.02 15.37 17.38
CA ASP A 220 -15.17 16.54 17.14
C ASP A 220 -14.84 16.78 15.63
N ASP A 221 -15.28 15.91 14.71
CA ASP A 221 -14.97 16.03 13.28
C ASP A 221 -15.93 17.02 12.57
N ASP A 222 -15.39 17.92 11.74
CA ASP A 222 -16.20 18.86 10.93
C ASP A 222 -17.05 18.12 9.87
N GLU A 223 -18.26 18.62 9.57
CA GLU A 223 -19.22 17.96 8.65
C GLU A 223 -18.62 17.58 7.28
N GLU A 224 -17.70 18.41 6.75
CA GLU A 224 -16.95 18.16 5.50
C GLU A 224 -16.11 16.87 5.58
N THR A 225 -15.40 16.64 6.70
CA THR A 225 -14.58 15.43 6.91
C THR A 225 -15.45 14.17 7.07
N VAL A 226 -16.65 14.34 7.64
CA VAL A 226 -17.63 13.24 7.79
C VAL A 226 -18.17 12.80 6.44
N GLU A 227 -18.50 13.75 5.55
CA GLU A 227 -18.97 13.49 4.20
C GLU A 227 -17.87 12.83 3.35
N GLU A 228 -16.65 13.37 3.33
CA GLU A 228 -15.49 12.77 2.64
C GLU A 228 -15.23 11.30 3.07
N ASN A 229 -15.21 11.04 4.39
CA ASN A 229 -15.00 9.68 4.90
C ASN A 229 -16.18 8.74 4.58
N ALA A 230 -17.40 9.25 4.39
CA ALA A 230 -18.53 8.45 3.93
C ALA A 230 -18.44 8.12 2.43
N GLU A 231 -18.06 9.08 1.60
CA GLU A 231 -17.85 8.88 0.16
C GLU A 231 -16.73 7.86 -0.12
N LEU A 232 -15.60 7.98 0.58
CA LEU A 232 -14.47 7.05 0.43
C LEU A 232 -14.83 5.62 0.82
N ARG A 233 -15.66 5.42 1.86
CA ARG A 233 -16.20 4.10 2.21
C ARG A 233 -17.15 3.55 1.15
N ALA A 234 -17.97 4.40 0.53
CA ALA A 234 -18.87 3.99 -0.54
C ALA A 234 -18.13 3.63 -1.85
N MET A 235 -16.94 4.21 -2.09
CA MET A 235 -16.10 3.89 -3.24
C MET A 235 -15.37 2.54 -3.13
N MET A 236 -15.22 1.98 -1.92
CA MET A 236 -14.50 0.73 -1.69
C MET A 236 -15.20 -0.50 -2.30
N PRO A 237 -14.45 -1.46 -2.89
CA PRO A 237 -13.01 -1.38 -3.21
C PRO A 237 -12.73 -0.44 -4.39
N PHE A 238 -11.62 0.30 -4.33
CA PHE A 238 -11.21 1.23 -5.39
C PHE A 238 -10.93 0.50 -6.71
N ALA A 239 -11.40 1.03 -7.83
CA ALA A 239 -11.25 0.46 -9.16
C ALA A 239 -10.24 1.29 -9.96
N VAL A 240 -9.06 0.73 -10.24
CA VAL A 240 -7.95 1.50 -10.83
C VAL A 240 -7.52 0.98 -12.19
N VAL A 241 -7.10 1.93 -13.04
CA VAL A 241 -6.49 1.69 -14.34
C VAL A 241 -5.04 2.18 -14.33
N GLY A 242 -4.12 1.41 -14.89
CA GLY A 242 -2.70 1.79 -15.00
C GLY A 242 -2.42 2.59 -16.27
N CYS A 243 -1.69 3.72 -16.15
CA CYS A 243 -1.27 4.54 -17.30
C CYS A 243 -0.24 3.80 -18.17
N GLU A 244 -0.39 3.88 -19.48
CA GLU A 244 0.59 3.35 -20.45
C GLU A 244 1.26 4.46 -21.24
N GLU A 245 0.50 5.49 -21.62
CA GLU A 245 0.97 6.61 -22.44
C GLU A 245 0.52 7.95 -21.83
N VAL A 246 1.29 9.02 -22.06
CA VAL A 246 0.86 10.39 -21.74
C VAL A 246 0.65 11.13 -23.05
N ILE A 247 -0.59 11.54 -23.32
CA ILE A 247 -0.96 12.31 -24.50
C ILE A 247 -1.20 13.77 -24.12
N ASN A 248 -1.04 14.68 -25.08
CA ASN A 248 -1.36 16.09 -24.88
C ASN A 248 -2.75 16.39 -25.45
N GLU A 249 -3.77 16.41 -24.60
CA GLU A 249 -5.12 16.86 -24.95
C GLU A 249 -5.31 18.32 -24.48
N ASP A 250 -5.79 19.20 -25.38
CA ASP A 250 -6.01 20.63 -25.13
C ASP A 250 -4.82 21.38 -24.48
N GLY A 251 -3.59 20.93 -24.76
CA GLY A 251 -2.35 21.51 -24.22
C GLY A 251 -2.03 21.10 -22.78
N ARG A 252 -2.75 20.12 -22.20
CA ARG A 252 -2.44 19.50 -20.91
C ARG A 252 -1.94 18.06 -21.14
N PRO A 253 -0.91 17.61 -20.40
CA PRO A 253 -0.53 16.21 -20.37
C PRO A 253 -1.60 15.42 -19.62
N VAL A 254 -2.22 14.44 -20.27
CA VAL A 254 -3.24 13.54 -19.70
C VAL A 254 -2.73 12.11 -19.73
N ARG A 255 -2.81 11.43 -18.58
CA ARG A 255 -2.41 10.02 -18.45
C ARG A 255 -3.49 9.12 -19.04
N VAL A 256 -3.15 8.33 -20.05
CA VAL A 256 -4.11 7.49 -20.78
C VAL A 256 -3.65 6.05 -20.96
N ARG A 257 -4.64 5.21 -21.24
CA ARG A 257 -4.47 3.84 -21.71
C ARG A 257 -5.19 3.72 -23.06
N SER A 258 -4.41 3.54 -24.12
CA SER A 258 -4.88 3.55 -25.50
C SER A 258 -5.37 2.17 -25.95
N TYR A 259 -6.61 2.08 -26.43
CA TYR A 259 -7.19 0.87 -27.02
C TYR A 259 -7.60 1.11 -28.48
N PRO A 260 -7.71 0.06 -29.32
CA PRO A 260 -8.19 0.17 -30.70
C PRO A 260 -9.61 0.76 -30.84
N TRP A 261 -10.39 0.80 -29.76
CA TRP A 261 -11.77 1.29 -29.71
C TRP A 261 -11.95 2.60 -28.92
N GLY A 262 -10.89 3.16 -28.31
CA GLY A 262 -10.97 4.39 -27.53
C GLY A 262 -9.80 4.57 -26.55
N THR A 263 -9.78 5.69 -25.84
CA THR A 263 -8.77 6.02 -24.81
C THR A 263 -9.42 6.05 -23.43
N VAL A 264 -8.78 5.42 -22.45
CA VAL A 264 -9.19 5.49 -21.04
C VAL A 264 -8.26 6.48 -20.34
N GLN A 265 -8.80 7.65 -19.95
CA GLN A 265 -8.10 8.62 -19.11
C GLN A 265 -8.04 8.09 -17.67
N VAL A 266 -6.84 8.01 -17.09
CA VAL A 266 -6.61 7.47 -15.73
C VAL A 266 -6.99 8.48 -14.64
N ASP A 267 -6.88 9.77 -14.97
CA ASP A 267 -7.10 10.91 -14.07
C ASP A 267 -8.56 11.40 -14.06
N ASN A 268 -9.48 10.62 -14.64
CA ASN A 268 -10.88 10.97 -14.79
C ASN A 268 -11.73 10.06 -13.86
N ASP A 269 -12.41 10.67 -12.89
CA ASP A 269 -13.30 10.02 -11.92
C ASP A 269 -14.41 9.18 -12.60
N GLU A 270 -14.82 9.48 -13.84
CA GLU A 270 -15.80 8.65 -14.59
C GLU A 270 -15.21 7.31 -15.10
N HIS A 271 -13.88 7.20 -15.15
CA HIS A 271 -13.17 6.06 -15.73
C HIS A 271 -12.38 5.22 -14.71
N SER A 272 -11.87 5.84 -13.63
CA SER A 272 -10.92 5.21 -12.71
C SER A 272 -10.88 5.96 -11.38
N ASP A 273 -11.00 5.24 -10.26
CA ASP A 273 -10.90 5.81 -8.90
C ASP A 273 -9.43 6.13 -8.50
N PHE A 274 -8.53 6.27 -9.48
CA PHE A 274 -7.08 6.39 -9.26
C PHE A 274 -6.71 7.69 -8.52
N ASP A 275 -7.31 8.82 -8.90
CA ASP A 275 -7.02 10.11 -8.27
C ASP A 275 -7.45 10.12 -6.80
N ARG A 276 -8.62 9.54 -6.51
CA ARG A 276 -9.13 9.34 -5.15
C ARG A 276 -8.22 8.42 -4.31
N LEU A 277 -7.76 7.30 -4.87
CA LEU A 277 -6.81 6.42 -4.16
C LEU A 277 -5.45 7.12 -3.95
N ARG A 278 -4.95 7.91 -4.92
CA ARG A 278 -3.75 8.74 -4.76
C ARG A 278 -3.92 9.72 -3.60
N TYR A 279 -5.03 10.44 -3.56
CA TYR A 279 -5.34 11.44 -2.54
C TYR A 279 -5.35 10.82 -1.13
N VAL A 280 -6.03 9.67 -0.96
CA VAL A 280 -6.04 8.90 0.29
C VAL A 280 -4.63 8.49 0.75
N LEU A 281 -3.81 7.96 -0.16
CA LEU A 281 -2.49 7.41 0.17
C LEU A 281 -1.43 8.48 0.43
N LEU A 282 -1.50 9.63 -0.23
CA LEU A 282 -0.44 10.64 -0.21
C LEU A 282 -0.82 11.92 0.55
N ASN A 283 -2.11 12.23 0.73
CA ASN A 283 -2.54 13.51 1.29
C ASN A 283 -3.36 13.37 2.57
N SER A 284 -4.59 12.86 2.50
CA SER A 284 -5.55 12.88 3.62
C SER A 284 -5.21 11.86 4.71
N HIS A 285 -5.28 10.56 4.40
CA HIS A 285 -5.25 9.48 5.39
C HIS A 285 -3.83 8.94 5.67
N ILE A 286 -2.79 9.59 5.15
CA ILE A 286 -1.38 9.22 5.40
C ILE A 286 -0.99 9.34 6.89
N GLY A 287 -1.67 10.22 7.65
CA GLY A 287 -1.59 10.29 9.10
C GLY A 287 -2.23 9.07 9.76
N ASP A 288 -3.52 8.88 9.48
CA ASP A 288 -4.36 7.84 10.08
C ASP A 288 -3.82 6.42 9.83
N LEU A 289 -3.35 6.12 8.62
CA LEU A 289 -2.72 4.84 8.29
C LEU A 289 -1.47 4.58 9.15
N ARG A 290 -0.66 5.62 9.41
CA ARG A 290 0.52 5.52 10.28
C ARG A 290 0.14 5.38 11.75
N ASP A 291 -0.86 6.12 12.20
CA ASP A 291 -1.31 6.12 13.60
C ASP A 291 -2.08 4.84 13.95
N GLN A 292 -2.88 4.27 13.04
CA GLN A 292 -3.48 2.93 13.19
C GLN A 292 -2.39 1.83 13.19
N THR A 293 -1.36 1.95 12.34
CA THR A 293 -0.22 1.03 12.35
C THR A 293 0.52 1.07 13.69
N GLN A 294 0.78 2.26 14.23
CA GLN A 294 1.47 2.44 15.51
C GLN A 294 0.60 2.00 16.70
N ASN A 295 -0.61 2.53 16.83
CA ASN A 295 -1.40 2.48 18.06
C ASN A 295 -2.28 1.23 18.18
N ALA A 296 -2.68 0.62 17.06
CA ALA A 296 -3.50 -0.58 17.07
C ALA A 296 -2.67 -1.82 16.67
N ILE A 297 -2.13 -1.84 15.45
CA ILE A 297 -1.51 -3.05 14.88
C ILE A 297 -0.19 -3.39 15.60
N TYR A 298 0.71 -2.41 15.72
CA TYR A 298 2.00 -2.62 16.37
C TYR A 298 1.87 -2.88 17.89
N GLU A 299 1.02 -2.14 18.61
CA GLU A 299 0.82 -2.38 20.05
C GLU A 299 0.13 -3.74 20.33
N LEU A 300 -0.78 -4.21 19.46
CA LEU A 300 -1.33 -5.56 19.55
C LEU A 300 -0.22 -6.61 19.41
N TYR A 301 0.58 -6.53 18.34
CA TYR A 301 1.70 -7.43 18.10
C TYR A 301 2.75 -7.39 19.22
N ARG A 302 3.07 -6.20 19.72
CA ARG A 302 3.99 -5.97 20.85
C ARG A 302 3.46 -6.61 22.13
N THR A 303 2.16 -6.53 22.39
CA THR A 303 1.50 -7.19 23.53
C THR A 303 1.52 -8.72 23.39
N GLU A 304 1.24 -9.25 22.18
CA GLU A 304 1.35 -10.68 21.87
C GLU A 304 2.78 -11.21 22.11
N LYS A 305 3.81 -10.53 21.57
CA LYS A 305 5.22 -10.94 21.73
C LYS A 305 5.71 -10.84 23.17
N LEU A 306 5.35 -9.77 23.90
CA LEU A 306 5.77 -9.60 25.30
C LEU A 306 5.13 -10.65 26.20
N SER A 307 3.81 -10.89 26.08
CA SER A 307 3.11 -11.92 26.87
C SER A 307 3.58 -13.35 26.56
N ALA A 308 3.91 -13.65 25.29
CA ALA A 308 4.58 -14.89 24.90
C ALA A 308 5.97 -15.04 25.55
N SER A 309 6.74 -13.95 25.65
CA SER A 309 8.05 -13.96 26.31
C SER A 309 7.96 -14.16 27.83
N GLU A 310 6.96 -13.58 28.49
CA GLU A 310 6.73 -13.75 29.94
C GLU A 310 6.28 -15.17 30.29
N SER A 311 5.43 -15.78 29.46
CA SER A 311 4.98 -17.16 29.64
C SER A 311 6.09 -18.18 29.33
N ALA A 312 6.99 -17.89 28.39
CA ALA A 312 8.22 -18.67 28.18
C ALA A 312 9.26 -18.48 29.32
N ALA A 313 9.20 -17.36 30.05
CA ALA A 313 10.13 -17.04 31.13
C ALA A 313 9.75 -17.61 32.51
N GLN A 314 8.62 -18.33 32.65
CA GLN A 314 8.27 -19.05 33.87
C GLN A 314 8.91 -20.46 33.87
N PRO A 315 9.97 -20.74 34.65
CA PRO A 315 10.54 -22.07 34.73
C PRO A 315 9.69 -22.97 35.65
N ILE A 316 9.68 -24.26 35.34
CA ILE A 316 8.99 -25.30 36.09
C ILE A 316 9.46 -25.33 37.57
N ALA A 317 8.69 -24.71 38.46
CA ALA A 317 8.95 -24.67 39.90
C ALA A 317 7.96 -25.57 40.67
N ALA A 318 8.00 -26.88 40.40
CA ALA A 318 7.17 -27.87 41.11
C ALA A 318 7.83 -29.24 41.24
N HIS A 319 8.93 -29.32 42.00
CA HIS A 319 9.36 -30.58 42.64
C HIS A 319 8.94 -30.58 44.11
N PRO A 320 7.88 -31.31 44.50
CA PRO A 320 7.78 -31.82 45.86
C PRO A 320 8.63 -33.09 45.97
N GLN A 321 9.75 -33.00 46.68
CA GLN A 321 10.43 -34.20 47.17
C GLN A 321 9.51 -34.88 48.18
N VAL A 322 8.99 -36.07 47.85
CA VAL A 322 8.42 -36.97 48.86
C VAL A 322 9.54 -37.89 49.32
N ALA A 323 10.01 -37.64 50.54
CA ALA A 323 10.88 -38.54 51.28
C ALA A 323 10.05 -39.34 52.29
N ALA A 324 10.57 -40.54 52.63
CA ALA A 324 9.96 -41.61 53.44
C ALA A 324 8.92 -42.48 52.69
#